data_AF-A0A932YT18-F1
#
_entry.id   AF-A0A932YT18-F1
#
_cell.length_a   1.000
_cell.length_b   1.000
_cell.length_c   1.000
_cell.angle_alpha   90.00
_cell.angle_beta   90.00
_cell.angle_gamma   90.00
#
_symmetry.space_group_name_H-M   'P 1'
#
loop_
_entity.id
_entity.type
_entity.pdbx_description
1 polymer ?
#
loop_
_entity_poly.entity_id
_entity_poly.type
_entity_poly.pdbx_seq_one_letter_code
_entity_poly.pdbx_strand_id
1 'polypeptide(L)'
;MRVTCEFPLDRHELAREAKIMLRTLPWWKKVWYHLGRCISVGERKYEGWTGFLPFYFFKCPTCKKPSINYPNGYEGHLHCNHCPLFPSAARSQAQGVAA
;
A
#
# COMPACT_ATOMS: atom_id res chain seq x y z
N MET A 1 -12.95 21.54 -20.32
CA MET A 1 -11.96 21.35 -19.23
C MET A 1 -11.62 19.88 -19.18
N ARG A 2 -10.37 19.49 -19.46
CA ARG A 2 -9.95 18.09 -19.26
C ARG A 2 -9.76 17.90 -17.77
N VAL A 3 -10.68 17.20 -17.12
CA VAL A 3 -10.44 16.67 -15.79
C VAL A 3 -9.40 15.57 -16.00
N THR A 4 -8.12 15.91 -15.88
CA THR A 4 -7.13 14.88 -15.64
C THR A 4 -7.47 14.34 -14.26
N CYS A 5 -8.09 13.17 -14.21
CA CYS A 5 -7.99 12.31 -13.04
C CYS A 5 -6.53 11.85 -12.97
N GLU A 6 -5.60 12.78 -12.75
CA GLU A 6 -4.27 12.47 -12.29
C GLU A 6 -4.48 11.77 -10.97
N PHE A 7 -4.47 10.44 -11.00
CA PHE A 7 -4.35 9.64 -9.80
C PHE A 7 -3.13 10.20 -9.06
N PRO A 8 -3.30 10.86 -7.90
CA PRO A 8 -2.27 11.73 -7.33
C PRO A 8 -1.14 10.93 -6.67
N LEU A 9 -1.01 9.64 -6.98
CA LEU A 9 -0.06 8.74 -6.38
C LEU A 9 0.84 8.16 -7.46
N ASP A 10 1.87 8.93 -7.77
CA ASP A 10 2.98 8.46 -8.57
C ASP A 10 3.63 7.25 -7.88
N ARG A 11 3.79 6.15 -8.63
CA ARG A 11 4.33 4.90 -8.10
C ARG A 11 5.76 5.05 -7.58
N HIS A 12 6.54 5.98 -8.13
CA HIS A 12 7.91 6.27 -7.68
C HIS A 12 7.90 7.03 -6.35
N GLU A 13 6.92 7.90 -6.11
CA GLU A 13 6.74 8.57 -4.82
C GLU A 13 6.39 7.56 -3.72
N LEU A 14 5.38 6.72 -3.95
CA LEU A 14 5.03 5.65 -3.01
C LEU A 14 6.22 4.68 -2.77
N ALA A 15 7.01 4.38 -3.80
CA ALA A 15 8.22 3.57 -3.65
C ALA A 15 9.31 4.25 -2.80
N ARG A 16 9.46 5.59 -2.91
CA ARG A 16 10.38 6.36 -2.05
C ARG A 16 9.90 6.33 -0.61
N GLU A 17 8.62 6.58 -0.38
CA GLU A 17 8.04 6.49 0.96
C GLU A 17 8.20 5.11 1.60
N ALA A 18 7.94 4.03 0.84
CA ALA A 18 8.09 2.67 1.33
C ALA A 18 9.52 2.39 1.82
N LYS A 19 10.54 2.94 1.14
CA LYS A 19 11.95 2.84 1.58
C LYS A 19 12.20 3.62 2.86
N ILE A 20 11.65 4.83 2.99
CA ILE A 20 11.78 5.65 4.20
C ILE A 20 11.09 4.97 5.38
N MET A 21 9.90 4.40 5.17
CA MET A 21 9.20 3.62 6.19
C MET A 21 10.02 2.41 6.65
N LEU A 22 10.58 1.63 5.72
CA LEU A 22 11.41 0.49 6.11
C LEU A 22 12.58 0.88 7.02
N ARG A 23 13.15 2.08 6.83
CA ARG A 23 14.23 2.60 7.67
C ARG A 23 13.74 3.03 9.05
N THR A 24 12.60 3.73 9.09
CA THR A 24 12.04 4.35 10.29
C THR A 24 11.17 3.42 11.15
N LEU A 25 10.75 2.27 10.61
CA LEU A 25 9.95 1.30 11.35
C LEU A 25 10.69 0.79 12.60
N PRO A 26 9.99 0.59 13.72
CA PRO A 26 10.55 -0.06 14.89
C PRO A 26 10.93 -1.51 14.56
N TRP A 27 11.93 -2.04 15.26
CA TRP A 27 12.53 -3.35 14.96
C TRP A 27 11.51 -4.49 14.93
N TRP A 28 10.52 -4.48 15.83
CA TRP A 28 9.49 -5.52 15.90
C TRP A 28 8.56 -5.51 14.67
N LYS A 29 8.25 -4.32 14.12
CA LYS A 29 7.50 -4.20 12.85
C LYS A 29 8.36 -4.65 11.66
N LYS A 30 9.69 -4.50 11.70
CA LYS A 30 10.58 -5.06 10.68
C LYS A 30 10.49 -6.58 10.66
N VAL A 31 10.43 -7.23 11.83
CA VAL A 31 10.23 -8.69 11.91
C VAL A 31 8.93 -9.11 11.21
N TRP A 32 7.82 -8.42 11.48
CA TRP A 32 6.54 -8.68 10.79
C TRP A 32 6.63 -8.48 9.27
N TYR A 33 7.31 -7.43 8.83
CA TYR A 33 7.58 -7.19 7.41
C TYR A 33 8.39 -8.34 6.78
N HIS A 34 9.43 -8.83 7.46
CA HIS A 34 10.25 -9.94 6.98
C HIS A 34 9.48 -11.27 6.93
N LEU A 35 8.50 -11.46 7.81
CA LEU A 35 7.54 -12.57 7.79
C LEU A 35 6.45 -12.43 6.71
N GLY A 36 6.49 -11.38 5.89
CA GLY A 36 5.55 -11.16 4.80
C GLY A 36 4.16 -10.70 5.25
N ARG A 37 4.03 -10.19 6.48
CA ARG A 37 2.78 -9.60 6.97
C ARG A 37 2.58 -8.19 6.41
N CYS A 38 1.33 -7.82 6.16
CA CYS A 38 0.94 -6.45 5.88
C CYS A 38 0.88 -5.65 7.19
N ILE A 39 1.41 -4.44 7.17
CA ILE A 39 1.47 -3.54 8.32
C ILE A 39 0.57 -2.35 8.00
N SER A 40 -0.45 -2.12 8.81
CA SER A 40 -1.27 -0.91 8.69
C SER A 40 -0.42 0.32 9.04
N VAL A 41 -0.40 1.28 8.11
CA VAL A 41 0.33 2.54 8.22
C VAL A 41 -0.57 3.64 8.77
N GLY A 42 -1.88 3.45 8.67
CA GLY A 42 -2.90 4.44 9.02
C GLY A 42 -3.69 4.87 7.80
N GLU A 43 -4.64 5.78 8.03
CA GLU A 43 -5.51 6.30 6.98
C GLU A 43 -4.92 7.58 6.37
N ARG A 44 -5.08 7.75 5.07
CA ARG A 44 -4.63 8.94 4.35
C ARG A 44 -5.72 9.46 3.43
N LYS A 45 -5.76 10.77 3.25
CA LYS A 45 -6.61 11.45 2.28
C LYS A 45 -5.75 12.32 1.39
N TYR A 46 -5.81 12.07 0.09
CA TYR A 46 -5.15 12.88 -0.92
C TYR A 46 -6.12 13.90 -1.51
N GLU A 47 -5.58 14.94 -2.14
CA GLU A 47 -6.38 15.92 -2.87
C GLU A 47 -7.18 15.22 -3.98
N GLY A 48 -8.45 15.60 -4.14
CA GLY A 48 -9.37 14.93 -5.06
C GLY A 48 -10.02 13.65 -4.52
N TRP A 49 -9.66 13.18 -3.31
CA TRP A 49 -10.35 12.04 -2.68
C TRP A 49 -11.55 12.48 -1.84
N THR A 50 -12.63 11.72 -1.91
CA THR A 50 -13.84 11.95 -1.12
C THR A 50 -13.69 11.56 0.34
N GLY A 51 -12.82 10.58 0.65
CA GLY A 51 -12.61 10.04 1.99
C GLY A 51 -11.17 9.66 2.30
N PHE A 52 -10.96 9.21 3.53
CA PHE A 52 -9.69 8.63 3.96
C PHE A 52 -9.65 7.14 3.57
N LEU A 53 -8.50 6.67 3.08
CA LEU A 53 -8.28 5.26 2.78
C LEU A 53 -7.14 4.69 3.64
N PRO A 54 -7.27 3.44 4.10
CA PRO A 54 -6.24 2.78 4.89
C PRO A 54 -5.06 2.36 4.00
N PHE A 55 -3.86 2.80 4.34
CA PHE A 55 -2.63 2.40 3.68
C PHE A 55 -1.95 1.25 4.42
N TYR A 56 -1.39 0.33 3.64
CA TYR A 56 -0.66 -0.83 4.13
C TYR A 56 0.75 -0.85 3.56
N PHE A 57 1.71 -1.09 4.45
CA PHE A 57 3.09 -1.36 4.11
C PHE A 57 3.31 -2.87 4.07
N PHE A 58 3.85 -3.38 2.97
CA PHE A 58 4.02 -4.81 2.77
C PHE A 58 5.23 -5.12 1.90
N LYS A 59 5.70 -6.37 2.00
CA LYS A 59 6.76 -6.89 1.14
C LYS A 59 6.11 -7.53 -0.09
N CYS A 60 6.45 -7.07 -1.29
CA CYS A 60 5.91 -7.69 -2.49
C CYS A 60 6.36 -9.16 -2.60
N PRO A 61 5.46 -10.14 -2.80
CA PRO A 61 5.83 -11.54 -2.91
C PRO A 61 6.65 -11.83 -4.18
N THR A 62 6.46 -11.04 -5.25
CA THR A 62 7.12 -11.21 -6.55
C THR A 62 8.51 -10.60 -6.55
N CYS A 63 8.62 -9.28 -6.37
CA CYS A 63 9.91 -8.57 -6.49
C CYS A 63 10.66 -8.39 -5.16
N LYS A 64 10.07 -8.82 -4.03
CA LYS A 64 10.62 -8.72 -2.67
C LYS A 64 10.94 -7.29 -2.18
N LYS A 65 10.57 -6.27 -2.95
CA LYS A 65 10.75 -4.85 -2.60
C LYS A 65 9.65 -4.38 -1.64
N PRO A 66 9.96 -3.39 -0.77
CA PRO A 66 8.96 -2.76 0.07
C PRO A 66 7.96 -1.99 -0.79
N SER A 67 6.68 -2.09 -0.45
CA SER A 67 5.60 -1.39 -1.14
C SER A 67 4.63 -0.82 -0.10
N ILE A 68 4.04 0.32 -0.43
CA ILE A 68 3.00 0.96 0.36
C ILE A 68 1.83 1.29 -0.54
N ASN A 69 0.65 0.80 -0.22
CA ASN A 69 -0.55 1.06 -1.01
C ASN A 69 -1.82 0.82 -0.19
N TYR A 70 -2.95 1.31 -0.69
CA TYR A 70 -4.28 1.01 -0.15
C TYR A 70 -4.95 -0.12 -0.97
N PRO A 71 -5.98 -0.78 -0.42
CA PRO A 71 -6.73 -1.81 -1.13
C PRO A 71 -7.44 -1.20 -2.35
N ASN A 72 -7.15 -1.72 -3.53
CA ASN A 72 -7.76 -1.28 -4.79
C ASN A 72 -8.78 -2.31 -5.29
N GLY A 73 -9.83 -1.81 -5.95
CA GLY A 73 -10.88 -2.62 -6.55
C GLY A 73 -11.83 -3.27 -5.53
N TYR A 74 -12.83 -3.98 -6.03
CA TYR A 74 -13.87 -4.64 -5.22
C TYR A 74 -13.29 -5.72 -4.30
N GLU A 75 -12.27 -6.44 -4.77
CA GLU A 75 -11.59 -7.51 -4.03
C GLU A 75 -10.53 -7.00 -3.03
N GLY A 76 -10.26 -5.70 -2.99
CA GLY A 76 -9.37 -5.10 -2.00
C GLY A 76 -7.90 -5.56 -2.10
N HIS A 77 -7.35 -5.61 -3.32
CA HIS A 77 -5.97 -6.03 -3.57
C HIS A 77 -4.97 -4.91 -3.33
N LEU A 78 -3.81 -5.26 -2.76
CA LEU A 78 -2.70 -4.32 -2.64
C LEU A 78 -1.83 -4.37 -3.89
N HIS A 79 -1.64 -3.25 -4.58
CA HIS A 79 -0.77 -3.19 -5.75
C HIS A 79 0.67 -2.85 -5.37
N CYS A 80 1.61 -3.57 -5.99
CA CYS A 80 3.03 -3.30 -5.80
C CYS A 80 3.45 -2.04 -6.58
N ASN A 81 4.16 -1.13 -5.92
CA ASN A 81 4.64 0.13 -6.52
C ASN A 81 5.75 -0.09 -7.57
N HIS A 82 6.31 -1.30 -7.62
CA HIS A 82 7.43 -1.66 -8.51
C HIS A 82 7.05 -2.61 -9.65
N CYS A 83 5.95 -3.34 -9.52
CA CYS A 83 5.56 -4.34 -10.52
C CYS A 83 4.45 -3.76 -11.41
N PRO A 84 4.59 -3.81 -12.74
CA PRO A 84 3.58 -3.24 -13.64
C PRO A 84 2.28 -4.08 -13.72
N LEU A 85 2.33 -5.38 -13.43
CA LEU A 85 1.27 -6.35 -13.76
C LEU A 85 0.77 -7.23 -12.59
N PHE A 86 1.37 -7.05 -11.41
CA PHE A 86 1.08 -7.72 -10.14
C PHE A 86 0.05 -7.06 -9.19
N PRO A 87 -1.26 -7.38 -9.11
CA PRO A 87 -1.92 -7.32 -7.81
C PRO A 87 -1.09 -8.22 -6.89
N SER A 88 -0.49 -7.66 -5.85
CA SER A 88 0.23 -8.51 -4.92
C SER A 88 -0.82 -9.40 -4.28
N ALA A 89 -0.60 -10.72 -4.25
CA ALA A 89 -1.52 -11.70 -3.65
C ALA A 89 -1.81 -11.48 -2.15
N ALA A 90 -1.32 -10.38 -1.57
CA ALA A 90 -1.70 -9.88 -0.27
C ALA A 90 -3.11 -9.27 -0.37
N ARG A 91 -4.14 -10.09 -0.15
CA ARG A 91 -5.47 -9.60 0.20
C ARG A 91 -5.34 -8.72 1.44
N SER A 92 -5.90 -7.52 1.41
CA SER A 92 -6.04 -6.74 2.62
C SER A 92 -6.86 -7.57 3.62
N GLN A 93 -6.33 -7.79 4.82
CA GLN A 93 -7.07 -8.48 5.90
C GLN A 93 -8.25 -7.63 6.44
N ALA A 94 -8.63 -6.56 5.74
CA ALA A 94 -9.52 -5.50 6.20
C ALA A 94 -11.00 -5.72 5.83
N GLN A 95 -11.35 -6.72 5.02
CA GLN A 95 -12.75 -7.01 4.68
C GLN A 95 -13.46 -7.91 5.72
N GLY A 96 -12.94 -7.99 6.94
CA GLY A 96 -13.47 -8.85 8.01
C GLY A 96 -14.20 -8.14 9.14
N VAL A 97 -14.73 -6.92 8.94
CA VAL A 97 -15.57 -6.26 9.95
C VAL A 97 -16.73 -5.51 9.28
N ALA A 98 -17.67 -6.28 8.74
CA ALA A 98 -19.03 -5.82 8.52
C ALA A 98 -19.96 -6.80 9.25
N ALA A 99 -20.33 -6.44 10.48
CA ALA A 99 -21.46 -6.97 11.21
C ALA A 99 -22.03 -5.82 12.05
#